data_AF-A0A6M0HRE0-F1
#
_entry.id   AF-A0A6M0HRE0-F1
#
_cell.length_a   1.000
_cell.length_b   1.000
_cell.length_c   1.000
_cell.angle_alpha   90.00
_cell.angle_beta   90.00
_cell.angle_gamma   90.00
#
_symmetry.space_group_name_H-M   'P 1'
#
loop_
_entity.id
_entity.type
_entity.pdbx_description
1 polymer ?
#
loop_
_entity_poly.entity_id
_entity_poly.type
_entity_poly.pdbx_seq_one_letter_code
_entity_poly.pdbx_strand_id
1 'polypeptide(L)' 'MSDLGTLLDRLKGAQRDLILEAAKFAMLPPDSMLRRVADLENTIAAVEALMDEQAHKRGHADD' A
#
# COMPACT_ATOMS: atom_id res chain seq x y z
N MET A 1 0.60 16.85 3.60
CA MET A 1 0.66 15.38 3.71
C MET A 1 1.99 15.01 4.34
N SER A 2 2.04 14.00 5.20
CA SER A 2 3.32 13.45 5.71
C SER A 2 4.05 12.69 4.59
N ASP A 3 5.35 12.46 4.76
CA ASP A 3 6.14 11.64 3.82
C ASP A 3 5.56 10.24 3.67
N LEU A 4 5.05 9.65 4.77
CA LEU A 4 4.35 8.37 4.76
C LEU A 4 3.04 8.42 3.97
N GLY A 5 2.25 9.50 4.10
CA GLY A 5 1.03 9.66 3.30
C GLY A 5 1.32 9.73 1.80
N THR A 6 2.37 10.48 1.42
CA THR A 6 2.81 10.57 0.01
C THR A 6 3.35 9.23 -0.51
N LEU A 7 4.00 8.42 0.34
CA LEU A 7 4.40 7.06 0.00
C LEU A 7 3.19 6.15 -0.17
N LEU A 8 2.23 6.20 0.76
CA LEU A 8 1.01 5.40 0.73
C LEU A 8 0.21 5.63 -0.55
N ASP A 9 0.04 6.89 -0.96
CA ASP A 9 -0.68 7.24 -2.20
C ASP A 9 0.00 6.64 -3.44
N ARG A 10 1.33 6.70 -3.51
CA ARG A 10 2.10 6.09 -4.61
C ARG A 10 1.98 4.57 -4.62
N LEU A 11 2.04 3.92 -3.45
CA LEU A 11 1.91 2.46 -3.32
C LEU A 11 0.50 2.00 -3.74
N LYS A 12 -0.56 2.67 -3.26
CA LYS A 12 -1.94 2.40 -3.65
C LYS A 12 -2.19 2.63 -5.13
N GLY A 13 -1.56 3.67 -5.71
CA GLY A 13 -1.56 3.90 -7.15
C GLY A 13 -0.95 2.75 -7.92
N ALA A 14 0.29 2.37 -7.58
CA ALA A 14 1.00 1.27 -8.23
C ALA A 14 0.25 -0.08 -8.13
N GLN A 15 -0.33 -0.37 -6.97
CA GLN A 15 -1.14 -1.58 -6.76
C GLN A 15 -2.39 -1.56 -7.63
N ARG A 16 -3.12 -0.44 -7.69
CA ARG A 16 -4.30 -0.29 -8.54
C ARG A 16 -3.93 -0.51 -10.01
N ASP A 17 -2.86 0.12 -10.47
CA ASP A 17 -2.41 0.01 -11.86
C ASP A 17 -2.05 -1.44 -12.21
N LEU A 18 -1.38 -2.15 -11.30
CA LEU A 18 -1.01 -3.56 -11.48
C LEU A 18 -2.24 -4.48 -11.50
N ILE A 19 -3.24 -4.23 -10.66
CA ILE A 19 -4.51 -4.98 -10.66
C ILE A 19 -5.28 -4.72 -11.95
N LEU A 20 -5.32 -3.47 -12.43
CA LEU A 20 -5.95 -3.12 -13.70
C LEU A 20 -5.22 -3.75 -14.89
N GLU A 21 -3.90 -3.88 -14.82
CA GLU A 21 -3.12 -4.62 -15.82
C GLU A 21 -3.43 -6.12 -15.77
N ALA A 22 -3.50 -6.71 -14.57
CA ALA A 22 -3.88 -8.10 -14.35
C ALA A 22 -5.27 -8.42 -14.89
N ALA A 23 -6.22 -7.49 -14.77
CA ALA A 23 -7.59 -7.65 -15.27
C ALA A 23 -7.68 -7.72 -16.81
N LYS A 24 -6.62 -7.33 -17.55
CA LYS A 24 -6.59 -7.42 -19.02
C LYS A 24 -6.32 -8.83 -19.52
N PHE A 25 -5.86 -9.74 -18.66
CA PHE A 25 -5.62 -11.12 -19.05
C PHE A 25 -6.97 -11.84 -19.23
N ALA A 26 -7.15 -12.53 -20.35
CA ALA A 26 -8.31 -13.40 -20.59
C ALA A 26 -8.30 -14.69 -19.75
N MET A 27 -7.24 -14.89 -18.97
CA MET A 27 -6.96 -16.04 -18.12
C MET A 27 -6.41 -15.53 -16.79
N LEU A 28 -6.11 -16.44 -15.86
CA LEU A 28 -5.43 -16.06 -14.61
C LEU A 28 -4.11 -15.32 -14.92
N PRO A 29 -3.82 -14.19 -14.26
CA PRO A 29 -2.57 -13.46 -14.43
C PRO A 29 -1.36 -14.32 -14.03
N PRO A 30 -0.16 -14.03 -14.55
CA PRO A 30 1.06 -14.74 -14.16
C PRO A 30 1.30 -14.67 -12.65
N ASP A 31 1.79 -15.75 -12.04
CA ASP A 31 2.11 -15.81 -10.61
C ASP A 31 3.04 -14.69 -10.15
N SER A 32 3.95 -14.24 -11.02
CA SER A 32 4.83 -13.10 -10.74
C SER A 32 4.07 -11.80 -10.55
N MET A 33 2.98 -11.58 -11.29
CA MET A 33 2.11 -10.42 -11.15
C MET A 33 1.29 -10.53 -9.86
N LEU A 34 0.73 -11.70 -9.56
CA LEU A 34 0.00 -11.95 -8.31
C LEU A 34 0.89 -11.73 -7.08
N ARG A 35 2.15 -12.20 -7.12
CA ARG A 35 3.13 -11.98 -6.05
C ARG A 35 3.46 -10.50 -5.88
N ARG A 36 3.64 -9.74 -6.96
CA ARG A 36 3.86 -8.29 -6.89
C ARG A 36 2.68 -7.54 -6.27
N VAL A 37 1.43 -7.97 -6.51
CA VAL A 37 0.25 -7.39 -5.85
C VAL A 37 0.30 -7.67 -4.35
N ALA A 38 0.58 -8.91 -3.94
CA ALA A 38 0.69 -9.28 -2.53
C ALA A 38 1.82 -8.55 -1.79
N ASP A 39 2.98 -8.36 -2.45
CA ASP A 39 4.10 -7.61 -1.88
C ASP A 39 3.73 -6.13 -1.66
N LEU A 40 2.97 -5.54 -2.59
CA LEU A 40 2.45 -4.18 -2.44
C LEU A 40 1.40 -4.10 -1.31
N GLU A 41 0.50 -5.07 -1.18
CA GLU A 41 -0.47 -5.13 -0.06
C GLU A 41 0.23 -5.13 1.29
N ASN A 42 1.22 -6.02 1.47
CA ASN A 42 1.99 -6.10 2.70
C ASN A 42 2.73 -4.79 3.02
N THR A 43 3.29 -4.15 1.99
CA THR A 43 4.00 -2.87 2.15
C THR A 43 3.03 -1.74 2.52
N ILE A 44 1.86 -1.69 1.89
CA ILE A 44 0.79 -0.72 2.20
C ILE A 44 0.36 -0.86 3.67
N ALA A 45 0.07 -2.08 4.11
CA ALA A 45 -0.32 -2.36 5.49
C ALA A 45 0.74 -1.92 6.50
N ALA A 46 2.03 -2.14 6.19
CA ALA A 46 3.13 -1.67 7.04
C ALA A 46 3.21 -0.14 7.12
N VAL A 47 2.99 0.58 6.01
CA VAL A 47 2.98 2.05 6.00
C VAL A 47 1.78 2.60 6.78
N GLU A 48 0.60 2.02 6.61
CA GLU A 48 -0.61 2.40 7.36
C GLU A 48 -0.39 2.20 8.88
N ALA A 49 0.16 1.06 9.29
CA ALA A 49 0.49 0.80 10.69
C ALA A 49 1.47 1.84 11.27
N LEU A 50 2.50 2.24 10.52
CA LEU A 50 3.44 3.29 10.95
C LEU A 50 2.78 4.66 11.06
N MET A 51 1.83 4.98 10.18
CA MET A 51 1.07 6.23 10.26
C MET A 51 0.19 6.26 11.51
N ASP A 52 -0.49 5.16 11.81
CA ASP A 52 -1.32 5.01 13.01
C ASP A 52 -0.49 5.11 14.29
N GLU A 53 0.69 4.50 14.31
CA GLU A 53 1.66 4.60 15.42
C GLU A 53 2.11 6.05 15.64
N GLN A 54 2.42 6.79 14.57
CA GLN A 54 2.83 8.19 14.66
C GLN A 54 1.70 9.10 15.12
N ALA A 55 0.46 8.83 14.71
CA ALA A 55 -0.72 9.55 15.15
C ALA A 55 -0.96 9.33 16.66
N HIS A 56 -0.84 8.09 17.15
CA HIS A 56 -0.97 7.77 18.58
C HIS A 56 0.14 8.40 19.43
N LYS A 57 1.39 8.36 18.98
CA LYS A 57 2.52 9.00 19.69
C LYS A 57 2.34 10.51 19.83
N ARG A 58 1.72 11.18 18.86
CA ARG A 58 1.40 12.61 18.95
C ARG A 58 0.29 12.88 19.96
N GLY A 59 -0.75 12.04 20.00
CA GLY A 59 -1.86 12.20 20.94
C GLY A 59 -1.50 11.98 22.41
N HIS A 60 -0.45 11.21 22.71
CA HIS A 60 0.05 10.99 24.09
C HIS A 60 1.06 12.05 24.57
N ALA A 61 1.52 12.96 23.70
CA ALA A 61 2.46 14.01 24.10
C ALA A 61 1.75 15.29 24.59
N ASP A 62 0.44 15.39 24.39
CA ASP A 62 -0.40 16.55 24.71
C ASP A 62 -1.30 16.34 25.96
N ASP A 63 -1.17 15.21 26.66
CA ASP A 63 -1.85 14.84 27.93
C ASP A 63 -0.86 14.90 29.12
#